data_AF-A0A1Q7SST5-F1
#
_entry.id   AF-A0A1Q7SST5-F1
#
_cell.length_a   1.000
_cell.length_b   1.000
_cell.length_c   1.000
_cell.angle_alpha   90.00
_cell.angle_beta   90.00
_cell.angle_gamma   90.00
#
_symmetry.space_group_name_H-M   'P 1'
#
loop_
_entity.id
_entity.type
_entity.pdbx_description
1 polymer ?
#
loop_
_entity_poly.entity_id
_entity_poly.type
_entity_poly.pdbx_seq_one_letter_code
_entity_poly.pdbx_strand_id
1 'polypeptide(L)'
;MKTVSVMGIFMFAILGIAKLRPEASVTMQKELQDVAHVGSVMLDGDACQKIVTEQAKGFLFATDPRDRFLAGDNYDVDDVAFNAVKKTLTRLSHLASFPADVNLWMPIEGHPGKIQLVIRNRNEMSQFWNWGELYGDMIPQMETVLKTGQRVTVTNKPGWISVLAPVYNSLGDVVGLIETVSQVKVDAHENVK
;
A
#
# COMPACT_ATOMS: atom_id res chain seq x y z
N MET A 1 38.71 58.70 -17.60
CA MET A 1 38.97 57.72 -16.52
C MET A 1 37.97 57.99 -15.42
N LYS A 2 37.06 57.14 -14.95
CA LYS A 2 36.60 55.76 -15.16
C LYS A 2 35.11 55.81 -14.70
N THR A 3 34.11 55.35 -15.46
CA THR A 3 33.34 54.10 -15.23
C THR A 3 33.28 53.69 -13.73
N VAL A 4 32.13 53.46 -13.10
CA VAL A 4 31.18 52.38 -13.38
C VAL A 4 29.87 52.64 -12.60
N SER A 5 28.75 52.43 -13.29
CA SER A 5 27.40 52.18 -12.74
C SER A 5 27.32 50.75 -12.21
N VAL A 6 26.83 50.54 -10.99
CA VAL A 6 26.35 49.20 -10.57
C VAL A 6 24.95 49.34 -10.00
N MET A 7 23.99 49.25 -10.92
CA MET A 7 22.60 48.93 -10.64
C MET A 7 22.56 47.45 -10.19
N GLY A 8 22.43 47.24 -8.88
CA GLY A 8 22.25 45.91 -8.30
C GLY A 8 20.88 45.37 -8.66
N ILE A 9 20.82 44.53 -9.70
CA ILE A 9 19.63 43.75 -10.03
C ILE A 9 19.51 42.62 -9.00
N PHE A 10 18.56 42.75 -8.09
CA PHE A 10 18.06 41.65 -7.27
C PHE A 10 17.38 40.63 -8.19
N MET A 11 18.11 39.58 -8.57
CA MET A 11 17.53 38.42 -9.23
C MET A 11 16.95 37.51 -8.15
N PHE A 12 15.71 37.77 -7.73
CA PHE A 12 14.91 36.77 -7.02
C PHE A 12 14.59 35.66 -8.02
N ALA A 13 15.40 34.60 -8.03
CA ALA A 13 15.02 33.34 -8.63
C ALA A 13 13.84 32.78 -7.81
N ILE A 14 12.62 33.08 -8.24
CA ILE A 14 11.43 32.35 -7.81
C ILE A 14 11.59 30.95 -8.38
N LEU A 15 12.19 30.06 -7.58
CA LEU A 15 12.07 28.62 -7.76
C LEU A 15 10.58 28.31 -7.67
N GLY A 16 9.95 28.22 -8.84
CA GLY A 16 8.58 27.78 -8.98
C GLY A 16 8.48 26.38 -8.39
N ILE A 17 7.95 26.27 -7.18
CA ILE A 17 7.34 25.03 -6.69
C ILE A 17 6.26 24.73 -7.73
N ALA A 18 6.51 23.75 -8.59
CA ALA A 18 5.53 23.26 -9.53
C ALA A 18 4.36 22.71 -8.72
N LYS A 19 3.40 23.58 -8.40
CA LYS A 19 2.09 23.18 -7.92
C LYS A 19 1.53 22.26 -8.99
N LEU A 20 1.12 21.07 -8.57
CA LEU A 20 0.40 20.12 -9.41
C LEU A 20 -0.65 20.82 -10.25
N ARG A 21 -0.75 20.46 -11.53
CA ARG A 21 -1.98 20.73 -12.28
C ARG A 21 -3.07 19.84 -11.65
N PRO A 22 -4.12 20.42 -11.05
CA PRO A 22 -5.13 19.66 -10.30
C PRO A 22 -5.75 18.49 -11.09
N GLU A 23 -5.86 18.64 -12.41
CA GLU A 23 -6.46 17.65 -13.32
C GLU A 23 -5.72 16.30 -13.32
N ALA A 24 -4.39 16.27 -13.30
CA ALA A 24 -3.63 15.01 -13.35
C ALA A 24 -3.81 14.17 -12.07
N SER A 25 -3.93 14.84 -10.92
CA SER A 25 -4.19 14.18 -9.64
C SER A 25 -5.60 13.58 -9.57
N VAL A 26 -6.58 14.27 -10.16
CA VAL A 26 -7.98 13.80 -10.22
C VAL A 26 -8.10 12.56 -11.11
N THR A 27 -7.47 12.57 -12.28
CA THR A 27 -7.45 11.40 -13.18
C THR A 27 -6.78 10.20 -12.51
N MET A 28 -5.61 10.39 -11.89
CA MET A 28 -4.90 9.32 -11.16
C MET A 28 -5.76 8.71 -10.05
N GLN A 29 -6.40 9.55 -9.22
CA GLN A 29 -7.29 9.08 -8.16
C GLN A 29 -8.47 8.27 -8.73
N LYS A 30 -9.05 8.72 -9.85
CA LYS A 30 -10.14 8.01 -10.51
C LYS A 30 -9.70 6.63 -11.00
N GLU A 31 -8.56 6.53 -11.68
CA GLU A 31 -8.05 5.24 -12.14
C GLU A 31 -7.75 4.30 -10.97
N LEU A 32 -7.15 4.79 -9.88
CA LEU A 32 -6.93 3.99 -8.68
C LEU A 32 -8.25 3.50 -8.06
N GLN A 33 -9.30 4.33 -8.07
CA GLN A 33 -10.65 3.94 -7.63
C GLN A 33 -11.26 2.85 -8.52
N ASP A 34 -11.09 2.96 -9.83
CA ASP A 34 -11.57 1.96 -10.79
C ASP A 34 -10.84 0.62 -10.58
N VAL A 35 -9.51 0.63 -10.38
CA VAL A 35 -8.72 -0.57 -10.06
C VAL A 35 -9.15 -1.17 -8.72
N ALA A 36 -9.31 -0.36 -7.68
CA ALA A 36 -9.74 -0.81 -6.36
C ALA A 36 -11.15 -1.44 -6.41
N HIS A 37 -12.05 -0.87 -7.22
CA HIS A 37 -13.38 -1.42 -7.43
C HIS A 37 -13.33 -2.80 -8.12
N VAL A 38 -12.58 -2.92 -9.21
CA VAL A 38 -12.38 -4.21 -9.90
C VAL A 38 -11.74 -5.24 -8.97
N GLY A 39 -10.72 -4.83 -8.21
CA GLY A 39 -10.05 -5.70 -7.25
C GLY A 39 -10.97 -6.20 -6.13
N SER A 40 -11.92 -5.38 -5.67
CA SER A 40 -12.92 -5.79 -4.65
C SER A 40 -13.83 -6.93 -5.14
N VAL A 41 -13.97 -7.10 -6.45
CA VAL A 41 -14.81 -8.13 -7.09
C VAL A 41 -13.99 -9.34 -7.53
N MET A 42 -12.76 -9.10 -8.01
CA MET A 42 -11.92 -10.16 -8.60
C MET A 42 -11.13 -10.96 -7.57
N LEU A 43 -10.82 -10.39 -6.40
CA LEU A 43 -10.06 -11.11 -5.39
C LEU A 43 -10.96 -12.11 -4.67
N ASP A 44 -10.53 -13.36 -4.68
CA ASP A 44 -11.10 -14.44 -3.88
C ASP A 44 -10.58 -14.34 -2.44
N GLY A 45 -11.44 -13.87 -1.53
CA GLY A 45 -11.13 -13.79 -0.10
C GLY A 45 -10.87 -15.15 0.56
N ASP A 46 -11.51 -16.23 0.11
CA ASP A 46 -11.26 -17.57 0.63
C ASP A 46 -9.84 -18.05 0.29
N ALA A 47 -9.35 -17.68 -0.90
CA ALA A 47 -7.94 -17.90 -1.26
C ALA A 47 -7.01 -17.03 -0.42
N CYS A 48 -7.35 -15.76 -0.19
CA CYS A 48 -6.54 -14.83 0.60
C CYS A 48 -6.33 -15.31 2.05
N GLN A 49 -7.37 -15.85 2.69
CA GLN A 49 -7.31 -16.34 4.07
C GLN A 49 -6.39 -17.55 4.26
N LYS A 50 -6.08 -18.29 3.18
CA LYS A 50 -5.21 -19.47 3.19
C LYS A 50 -3.74 -19.15 3.01
N ILE A 51 -3.39 -17.90 2.64
CA ILE A 51 -2.02 -17.55 2.25
C ILE A 51 -1.06 -17.76 3.41
N VAL A 52 -1.28 -17.14 4.57
CA VAL A 52 -0.34 -17.27 5.70
C VAL A 52 -0.63 -18.57 6.43
N THR A 53 0.39 -19.43 6.57
CA THR A 53 0.21 -20.76 7.17
C THR A 53 -0.07 -20.67 8.67
N GLU A 54 -0.73 -21.68 9.23
CA GLU A 54 -0.98 -21.75 10.68
C GLU A 54 0.32 -21.74 11.50
N GLN A 55 1.39 -22.34 10.97
CA GLN A 55 2.71 -22.29 11.58
C GLN A 55 3.22 -20.85 11.65
N ALA A 56 3.22 -20.12 10.53
CA ALA A 56 3.67 -18.73 10.48
C ALA A 56 2.85 -17.83 11.42
N LYS A 57 1.52 -18.02 11.46
CA LYS A 57 0.63 -17.32 12.40
C LYS A 57 1.04 -17.56 13.86
N GLY A 58 1.40 -18.79 14.20
CA GLY A 58 1.85 -19.16 15.55
C GLY A 58 3.13 -18.45 16.00
N PHE A 59 4.02 -18.09 15.06
CA PHE A 59 5.27 -17.38 15.36
C PHE A 59 5.16 -15.86 15.24
N LEU A 60 4.11 -15.32 14.61
CA LEU A 60 4.02 -13.91 14.26
C LEU A 60 4.21 -12.94 15.45
N PHE A 61 3.74 -13.34 16.64
CA PHE A 61 3.91 -12.60 17.90
C PHE A 61 4.84 -13.29 18.91
N ALA A 62 5.50 -14.38 18.50
CA ALA A 62 6.45 -15.06 19.36
C ALA A 62 7.70 -14.21 19.55
N THR A 63 8.26 -14.24 20.76
CA THR A 63 9.50 -13.54 21.09
C THR A 63 10.46 -14.51 21.78
N ASP A 64 11.70 -14.59 21.31
CA ASP A 64 12.80 -15.28 22.01
C ASP A 64 13.94 -14.27 22.22
N PRO A 65 14.38 -14.02 23.47
CA PRO A 65 15.52 -13.13 23.74
C PRO A 65 16.83 -13.53 23.05
N ARG A 66 16.97 -14.79 22.62
CA ARG A 66 18.14 -15.33 21.92
C ARG A 66 17.96 -15.36 20.41
N ASP A 67 16.74 -15.16 19.93
CA ASP A 67 16.40 -15.15 18.52
C ASP A 67 15.38 -14.04 18.22
N ARG A 68 15.91 -12.87 17.87
CA ARG A 68 15.10 -11.71 17.48
C ARG A 68 14.42 -11.86 16.12
N PHE A 69 14.80 -12.87 15.33
CA PHE A 69 14.29 -13.10 13.98
C PHE A 69 13.29 -14.26 13.91
N LEU A 70 13.01 -14.91 15.04
CA LEU A 70 12.12 -16.08 15.16
C LEU A 70 10.86 -15.98 14.28
N ALA A 71 10.13 -14.87 14.34
CA ALA A 71 8.91 -14.67 13.57
C ALA A 71 9.18 -14.57 12.06
N GLY A 72 10.22 -13.85 11.65
CA GLY A 72 10.58 -13.66 10.24
C GLY A 72 11.16 -14.93 9.61
N ASP A 73 12.01 -15.64 10.35
CA ASP A 73 12.64 -16.89 9.90
C ASP A 73 11.63 -18.05 9.79
N ASN A 74 10.49 -17.95 10.49
CA ASN A 74 9.39 -18.91 10.41
C ASN A 74 8.18 -18.36 9.65
N TYR A 75 8.33 -17.25 8.91
CA TYR A 75 7.26 -16.75 8.06
C TYR A 75 7.16 -17.63 6.82
N ASP A 76 5.98 -18.20 6.60
CA ASP A 76 5.71 -19.15 5.53
C ASP A 76 4.31 -18.94 4.96
N VAL A 77 4.15 -19.30 3.68
CA VAL A 77 2.91 -19.11 2.93
C VAL A 77 2.52 -20.35 2.12
N ASP A 78 1.23 -20.59 1.96
CA ASP A 78 0.71 -21.52 0.97
C ASP A 78 1.05 -20.99 -0.44
N ASP A 79 1.93 -21.70 -1.14
CA ASP A 79 2.52 -21.25 -2.39
C ASP A 79 1.49 -21.13 -3.51
N VAL A 80 0.51 -22.03 -3.57
CA VAL A 80 -0.56 -22.01 -4.58
C VAL A 80 -1.46 -20.79 -4.39
N ALA A 81 -1.97 -20.57 -3.18
CA ALA A 81 -2.81 -19.43 -2.85
C ALA A 81 -2.05 -18.12 -3.02
N PHE A 82 -0.82 -18.04 -2.48
CA PHE A 82 0.04 -16.86 -2.60
C PHE A 82 0.27 -16.49 -4.06
N ASN A 83 0.67 -17.46 -4.90
CA ASN A 83 0.97 -17.19 -6.31
C ASN A 83 -0.28 -16.82 -7.11
N ALA A 84 -1.43 -17.44 -6.83
CA ALA A 84 -2.68 -17.12 -7.50
C ALA A 84 -3.14 -15.68 -7.19
N VAL A 85 -3.12 -15.30 -5.91
CA VAL A 85 -3.51 -13.95 -5.47
C VAL A 85 -2.49 -12.91 -5.94
N LYS A 86 -1.18 -13.19 -5.81
CA LYS A 86 -0.12 -12.28 -6.27
C LYS A 86 -0.22 -11.97 -7.75
N LYS A 87 -0.42 -12.98 -8.61
CA LYS A 87 -0.62 -12.78 -10.05
C LYS A 87 -1.85 -11.91 -10.34
N THR A 88 -2.92 -12.08 -9.59
CA THR A 88 -4.14 -11.25 -9.71
C THR A 88 -3.86 -9.81 -9.35
N LEU A 89 -3.21 -9.56 -8.21
CA LEU A 89 -2.82 -8.22 -7.78
C LEU A 89 -1.88 -7.53 -8.78
N THR A 90 -0.90 -8.26 -9.34
CA THR A 90 -0.02 -7.73 -10.40
C THR A 90 -0.81 -7.40 -11.68
N ARG A 91 -1.82 -8.20 -12.06
CA ARG A 91 -2.68 -7.85 -13.21
C ARG A 91 -3.52 -6.62 -12.95
N LEU A 92 -4.06 -6.46 -11.74
CA LEU A 92 -4.79 -5.27 -11.33
C LEU A 92 -3.92 -4.01 -11.40
N SER A 93 -2.65 -4.09 -11.00
CA SER A 93 -1.74 -2.94 -11.09
C SER A 93 -1.47 -2.48 -12.53
N HIS A 94 -1.63 -3.36 -13.51
CA HIS A 94 -1.50 -3.03 -14.93
C HIS A 94 -2.74 -2.36 -15.55
N LEU A 95 -3.85 -2.26 -14.82
CA LEU A 95 -5.03 -1.55 -15.29
C LEU A 95 -4.87 -0.01 -15.24
N ALA A 96 -3.97 0.49 -14.38
CA ALA A 96 -3.65 1.91 -14.31
C ALA A 96 -2.69 2.32 -15.44
N SER A 97 -2.81 3.55 -15.94
CA SER A 97 -1.95 4.07 -17.02
C SER A 97 -0.57 4.55 -16.52
N PHE A 98 -0.25 4.33 -15.25
CA PHE A 98 0.94 4.80 -14.55
C PHE A 98 1.44 3.73 -13.56
N PRO A 99 2.68 3.83 -13.04
CA PRO A 99 3.17 2.90 -12.03
C PRO A 99 2.27 2.91 -10.79
N ALA A 100 1.73 1.76 -10.46
CA ALA A 100 0.91 1.53 -9.28
C ALA A 100 1.22 0.14 -8.73
N ASP A 101 0.94 -0.05 -7.44
CA ASP A 101 0.90 -1.37 -6.81
C ASP A 101 -0.51 -1.61 -6.26
N VAL A 102 -0.88 -2.89 -6.19
CA VAL A 102 -2.10 -3.34 -5.50
C VAL A 102 -1.67 -4.31 -4.41
N ASN A 103 -1.70 -3.91 -3.16
CA ASN A 103 -1.20 -4.72 -2.05
C ASN A 103 -2.34 -5.42 -1.32
N LEU A 104 -2.10 -6.61 -0.75
CA LEU A 104 -3.07 -7.30 0.10
C LEU A 104 -2.73 -7.11 1.57
N TRP A 105 -3.69 -6.56 2.30
CA TRP A 105 -3.65 -6.40 3.75
C TRP A 105 -4.69 -7.29 4.40
N MET A 106 -4.28 -8.06 5.41
CA MET A 106 -5.17 -8.97 6.13
C MET A 106 -5.15 -8.66 7.64
N PRO A 107 -6.31 -8.59 8.32
CA PRO A 107 -6.36 -8.57 9.77
C PRO A 107 -5.76 -9.87 10.32
N ILE A 108 -5.26 -9.82 11.54
CA ILE A 108 -4.65 -10.98 12.19
C ILE A 108 -5.64 -11.57 13.20
N GLU A 109 -6.03 -12.82 12.98
CA GLU A 109 -6.94 -13.56 13.83
C GLU A 109 -6.42 -13.64 15.28
N GLY A 110 -7.31 -13.42 16.26
CA GLY A 110 -6.93 -13.39 17.68
C GLY A 110 -6.25 -12.09 18.14
N HIS A 111 -5.92 -11.17 17.23
CA HIS A 111 -5.24 -9.91 17.53
C HIS A 111 -6.01 -8.70 16.99
N PRO A 112 -7.12 -8.30 17.65
CA PRO A 112 -7.90 -7.14 17.23
C PRO A 112 -7.04 -5.88 17.12
N GLY A 113 -7.22 -5.13 16.04
CA GLY A 113 -6.46 -3.91 15.78
C GLY A 113 -5.05 -4.13 15.20
N LYS A 114 -4.66 -5.39 14.91
CA LYS A 114 -3.43 -5.68 14.16
C LYS A 114 -3.75 -6.06 12.71
N ILE A 115 -2.86 -5.66 11.80
CA ILE A 115 -2.97 -5.95 10.38
C ILE A 115 -1.58 -6.27 9.81
N GLN A 116 -1.52 -7.14 8.82
CA GLN A 116 -0.29 -7.50 8.12
C GLN A 116 -0.40 -7.25 6.62
N LEU A 117 0.71 -6.84 6.01
CA LEU A 117 0.88 -6.78 4.57
C LEU A 117 1.27 -8.16 4.05
N VAL A 118 0.30 -8.93 3.57
CA VAL A 118 0.52 -10.33 3.14
C VAL A 118 1.18 -10.40 1.77
N ILE A 119 0.77 -9.53 0.83
CA ILE A 119 1.39 -9.43 -0.49
C ILE A 119 1.68 -7.97 -0.81
N ARG A 120 2.96 -7.70 -1.08
CA ARG A 120 3.46 -6.47 -1.69
C ARG A 120 3.86 -6.71 -3.14
N ASN A 121 3.67 -5.70 -4.00
CA ASN A 121 3.94 -5.80 -5.43
C ASN A 121 5.24 -5.11 -5.87
N ARG A 122 5.46 -5.12 -7.20
CA ARG A 122 6.73 -4.88 -7.88
C ARG A 122 7.39 -3.54 -7.54
N ASN A 123 6.61 -2.47 -7.42
CA ASN A 123 7.17 -1.13 -7.23
C ASN A 123 7.47 -0.82 -5.77
N GLU A 124 7.21 -1.78 -4.88
CA GLU A 124 7.43 -1.66 -3.44
C GLU A 124 6.68 -0.49 -2.80
N MET A 125 5.59 -0.04 -3.41
CA MET A 125 4.84 1.13 -2.96
C MET A 125 3.84 0.72 -1.89
N SER A 126 3.87 1.40 -0.75
CA SER A 126 2.77 1.42 0.22
C SER A 126 2.83 2.71 1.04
N GLN A 127 1.67 3.28 1.38
CA GLN A 127 1.63 4.41 2.33
C GLN A 127 1.79 3.96 3.79
N PHE A 128 1.64 2.67 4.09
CA PHE A 128 1.38 2.19 5.46
C PHE A 128 2.41 1.20 5.98
N TRP A 129 3.23 0.61 5.11
CA TRP A 129 4.20 -0.41 5.49
C TRP A 129 5.61 0.16 5.61
N ASN A 130 6.31 -0.20 6.68
CA ASN A 130 7.74 0.07 6.82
C ASN A 130 8.56 -1.20 6.57
N TRP A 131 9.78 -1.03 6.07
CA TRP A 131 10.65 -2.14 5.73
C TRP A 131 10.92 -3.06 6.93
N GLY A 132 10.66 -4.35 6.74
CA GLY A 132 10.92 -5.40 7.73
C GLY A 132 9.81 -5.62 8.76
N GLU A 133 8.73 -4.84 8.73
CA GLU A 133 7.58 -5.08 9.60
C GLU A 133 6.75 -6.26 9.10
N LEU A 134 6.52 -7.24 9.98
CA LEU A 134 5.62 -8.37 9.71
C LEU A 134 4.14 -8.01 9.92
N TYR A 135 3.87 -7.05 10.81
CA TYR A 135 2.54 -6.52 11.10
C TYR A 135 2.66 -5.11 11.68
N GLY A 136 1.55 -4.38 11.67
CA GLY A 136 1.44 -3.06 12.28
C GLY A 136 0.10 -2.84 12.98
N ASP A 137 -0.07 -1.65 13.54
CA ASP A 137 -1.36 -1.19 14.05
C ASP A 137 -2.30 -0.85 12.90
N MET A 138 -3.55 -1.28 13.01
CA MET A 138 -4.59 -0.97 12.04
C MET A 138 -4.97 0.51 12.15
N ILE A 139 -4.83 1.24 11.05
CA ILE A 139 -5.23 2.65 10.99
C ILE A 139 -6.77 2.78 10.84
N PRO A 140 -7.36 3.94 11.22
CA PRO A 140 -8.81 4.13 11.16
C PRO A 140 -9.44 3.91 9.77
N GLN A 141 -8.71 4.22 8.70
CA GLN A 141 -9.18 4.06 7.32
C GLN A 141 -9.29 2.57 6.93
N MET A 142 -8.34 1.74 7.36
CA MET A 142 -8.39 0.29 7.16
C MET A 142 -9.53 -0.31 7.98
N GLU A 143 -9.68 0.11 9.23
CA GLU A 143 -10.78 -0.32 10.10
C GLU A 143 -12.15 0.03 9.50
N THR A 144 -12.29 1.22 8.91
CA THR A 144 -13.52 1.65 8.21
C THR A 144 -13.86 0.69 7.08
N VAL A 145 -12.88 0.33 6.23
CA VAL A 145 -13.09 -0.61 5.11
C VAL A 145 -13.50 -1.98 5.63
N LEU A 146 -12.79 -2.52 6.62
CA LEU A 146 -13.05 -3.85 7.17
C LEU A 146 -14.43 -3.94 7.84
N LYS A 147 -14.87 -2.88 8.53
CA LYS A 147 -16.17 -2.86 9.22
C LYS A 147 -17.36 -2.59 8.31
N THR A 148 -17.17 -1.77 7.28
CA THR A 148 -18.30 -1.24 6.48
C THR A 148 -18.34 -1.75 5.05
N GLY A 149 -17.25 -2.34 4.56
CA GLY A 149 -17.08 -2.65 3.15
C GLY A 149 -16.97 -1.41 2.24
N GLN A 150 -16.88 -0.20 2.80
CA GLN A 150 -16.77 1.01 2.00
C GLN A 150 -15.33 1.26 1.57
N ARG A 151 -15.13 1.61 0.30
CA ARG A 151 -13.83 2.04 -0.22
C ARG A 151 -13.44 3.40 0.35
N VAL A 152 -12.17 3.58 0.68
CA VAL A 152 -11.64 4.82 1.27
C VAL A 152 -10.42 5.30 0.48
N THR A 153 -10.41 6.57 0.08
CA THR A 153 -9.19 7.21 -0.47
C THR A 153 -8.37 7.83 0.66
N VAL A 154 -7.06 7.63 0.62
CA VAL A 154 -6.09 8.15 1.59
C VAL A 154 -5.00 8.93 0.86
N THR A 155 -4.81 10.19 1.26
CA THR A 155 -3.83 11.13 0.69
C THR A 155 -3.01 11.83 1.77
N ASN A 156 -2.81 11.16 2.91
CA ASN A 156 -2.16 11.77 4.08
C ASN A 156 -0.66 12.02 3.85
N LYS A 157 -0.02 11.17 3.04
CA LYS A 157 1.38 11.31 2.65
C LYS A 157 1.48 12.19 1.39
N PRO A 158 2.16 13.36 1.44
CA PRO A 158 2.24 14.26 0.29
C PRO A 158 2.81 13.56 -0.95
N GLY A 159 2.10 13.67 -2.08
CA GLY A 159 2.49 13.03 -3.34
C GLY A 159 2.06 11.57 -3.48
N TRP A 160 1.31 11.03 -2.52
CA TRP A 160 0.78 9.67 -2.54
C TRP A 160 -0.73 9.65 -2.60
N ILE A 161 -1.25 8.65 -3.31
CA ILE A 161 -2.67 8.35 -3.34
C ILE A 161 -2.82 6.85 -3.15
N SER A 162 -3.57 6.44 -2.13
CA SER A 162 -3.97 5.05 -1.89
C SER A 162 -5.49 4.98 -1.89
N VAL A 163 -6.04 3.96 -2.51
CA VAL A 163 -7.45 3.59 -2.40
C VAL A 163 -7.53 2.23 -1.73
N LEU A 164 -8.16 2.21 -0.56
CA LEU A 164 -8.43 1.01 0.20
C LEU A 164 -9.77 0.42 -0.23
N ALA A 165 -9.80 -0.88 -0.50
CA ALA A 165 -10.99 -1.59 -0.97
C ALA A 165 -11.16 -2.92 -0.23
N PRO A 166 -12.40 -3.33 0.11
CA PRO A 166 -12.64 -4.58 0.81
C PRO A 166 -12.31 -5.79 -0.07
N VAL A 167 -11.90 -6.88 0.57
CA VAL A 167 -11.83 -8.22 -0.02
C VAL A 167 -12.88 -9.08 0.66
N TYR A 168 -13.74 -9.70 -0.15
CA TYR A 168 -14.84 -10.53 0.33
C TYR A 168 -14.54 -12.02 0.18
N ASN A 169 -14.95 -12.83 1.15
CA ASN A 169 -15.01 -14.29 0.99
C ASN A 169 -16.33 -14.71 0.29
N SER A 170 -16.49 -16.00 0.03
CA SER A 170 -17.70 -16.55 -0.60
C SER A 170 -18.98 -16.40 0.23
N LEU A 171 -18.87 -16.11 1.53
CA LEU A 171 -20.00 -15.80 2.40
C LEU A 171 -20.42 -14.32 2.35
N GLY A 172 -19.62 -13.48 1.69
CA GLY A 172 -19.84 -12.03 1.63
C GLY A 172 -19.26 -11.26 2.81
N ASP A 173 -18.46 -11.90 3.67
CA ASP A 173 -17.77 -11.24 4.76
C ASP A 173 -16.53 -10.50 4.24
N VAL A 174 -16.24 -9.32 4.81
CA VAL A 174 -14.98 -8.61 4.55
C VAL A 174 -13.87 -9.27 5.36
N VAL A 175 -12.94 -9.95 4.68
CA VAL A 175 -11.86 -10.72 5.31
C VAL A 175 -10.49 -10.05 5.22
N GLY A 176 -10.40 -8.98 4.43
CA GLY A 176 -9.17 -8.23 4.21
C GLY A 176 -9.46 -6.99 3.38
N LEU A 177 -8.40 -6.33 2.95
CA LEU A 177 -8.50 -5.20 2.04
C LEU A 177 -7.32 -5.17 1.07
N ILE A 178 -7.54 -4.55 -0.08
CA ILE A 178 -6.46 -4.15 -0.98
C ILE A 178 -6.12 -2.68 -0.80
N GLU A 179 -4.85 -2.35 -0.94
CA GLU A 179 -4.36 -0.99 -1.13
C GLU A 179 -3.94 -0.82 -2.59
N THR A 180 -4.70 -0.06 -3.37
CA THR A 180 -4.26 0.37 -4.72
C THR A 180 -3.55 1.70 -4.56
N VAL A 181 -2.24 1.75 -4.84
CA VAL A 181 -1.38 2.89 -4.49
C VAL A 181 -0.51 3.34 -5.66
N SER A 182 -0.31 4.65 -5.75
CA SER A 182 0.66 5.25 -6.67
C SER A 182 1.27 6.53 -6.07
N GLN A 183 2.38 6.95 -6.67
CA GLN A 183 3.08 8.19 -6.37
C GLN A 183 2.98 9.13 -7.56
N VAL A 184 2.71 10.40 -7.26
CA VAL A 184 2.69 11.48 -8.25
C VAL A 184 4.11 11.77 -8.80
N LYS A 185 5.14 11.48 -8.01
CA LYS A 185 6.56 11.44 -8.42
C LYS A 185 7.17 10.16 -7.88
N VAL A 186 7.64 9.28 -8.77
CA VAL A 186 8.29 8.02 -8.39
C VAL A 186 9.64 8.31 -7.71
N ASP A 187 9.78 7.91 -6.45
CA ASP A 187 11.08 7.80 -5.76
C ASP A 187 11.45 6.32 -5.61
N ALA A 188 12.57 5.91 -6.21
CA ALA A 188 13.03 4.52 -6.23
C ALA A 188 13.71 4.06 -4.92
N HIS A 189 13.99 4.95 -3.96
CA HIS A 189 14.75 4.62 -2.74
C HIS A 189 13.96 4.80 -1.43
N GLU A 190 12.63 4.87 -1.50
CA GLU A 190 11.85 5.34 -0.36
C GLU A 190 11.88 4.41 0.86
N ASN A 191 11.91 3.09 0.66
CA ASN A 191 11.81 2.11 1.75
C ASN A 191 13.14 1.82 2.46
N VAL A 192 14.25 2.47 2.09
CA VAL A 192 15.61 2.16 2.56
C VAL A 192 16.19 3.29 3.44
N LYS A 193 15.35 3.99 4.20
CA LYS A 193 15.79 5.07 5.10
C LYS A 193 16.14 4.57 6.50
#